data_AF-A0A0C3JLF9-F1
#
_entry.id   AF-A0A0C3JLF9-F1
#
_cell.length_a   1.000
_cell.length_b   1.000
_cell.length_c   1.000
_cell.angle_alpha   90.00
_cell.angle_beta   90.00
_cell.angle_gamma   90.00
#
_symmetry.space_group_name_H-M   'P 1'
#
loop_
_entity.id
_entity.type
_entity.pdbx_description
1 polymer ?
#
loop_
_entity_poly.entity_id
_entity_poly.type
_entity_poly.pdbx_seq_one_letter_code
_entity_poly.pdbx_strand_id
1 'polypeptide(L)'
;EVEGSITLRPTLSVAASKRARYDHNLSFNDFLFARNGFLLHIEREKWSPKVVDSFNWFFFNIETHVFRQQGDQGERVLLHYASWVRADWHDTPAAERFNIATINETLLNYIAQELNSRDIGKGIDR
;
A
#
# COMPACT_ATOMS: atom_id res chain seq x y z
N GLU A 1 -45.81 -6.40 17.68
CA GLU A 1 -44.48 -5.80 17.52
C GLU A 1 -43.70 -6.60 16.48
N VAL A 2 -43.05 -5.95 15.52
CA VAL A 2 -42.17 -6.65 14.56
C VAL A 2 -40.76 -6.58 15.13
N GLU A 3 -40.29 -7.67 15.72
CA GLU A 3 -38.91 -7.80 16.16
C GLU A 3 -38.00 -7.86 14.93
N GLY A 4 -37.24 -6.78 14.71
CA GLY A 4 -36.22 -6.73 13.68
C GLY A 4 -35.00 -7.56 14.10
N SER A 5 -34.78 -8.69 13.43
CA SER A 5 -33.56 -9.48 13.59
C SER A 5 -32.36 -8.76 12.98
N ILE A 6 -31.31 -8.58 13.78
CA ILE A 6 -30.04 -7.98 13.36
C ILE A 6 -29.10 -9.12 12.95
N THR A 7 -28.79 -9.24 11.67
CA THR A 7 -27.81 -10.21 11.17
C THR A 7 -26.44 -9.55 11.00
N LEU A 8 -25.47 -9.96 11.81
CA LEU A 8 -24.07 -9.54 11.66
C LEU A 8 -23.40 -10.41 10.59
N ARG A 9 -22.89 -9.78 9.53
CA ARG A 9 -22.04 -10.45 8.53
C ARG A 9 -20.57 -10.33 8.93
N PRO A 10 -19.79 -11.42 8.84
CA PRO A 10 -18.34 -11.33 8.98
C PRO A 10 -17.78 -10.33 7.97
N THR A 11 -16.90 -9.43 8.41
CA THR A 11 -16.23 -8.43 7.55
C THR A 11 -15.49 -9.06 6.38
N LEU A 12 -15.03 -10.32 6.53
CA LEU A 12 -14.42 -11.13 5.48
C LEU A 12 -15.36 -11.47 4.31
N SER A 13 -16.67 -11.27 4.46
CA SER A 13 -17.68 -11.46 3.40
C SER A 13 -17.88 -10.23 2.50
N VAL A 14 -17.27 -9.09 2.85
CA VAL A 14 -17.32 -7.87 2.05
C VAL A 14 -16.22 -7.95 0.99
N ALA A 15 -16.60 -8.29 -0.24
CA ALA A 15 -15.70 -8.20 -1.38
C ALA A 15 -15.28 -6.74 -1.58
N ALA A 16 -13.99 -6.52 -1.89
CA ALA A 16 -13.51 -5.21 -2.31
C ALA A 16 -14.33 -4.69 -3.50
N SER A 17 -14.49 -3.37 -3.62
CA SER A 17 -15.15 -2.75 -4.76
C SER A 17 -14.57 -3.27 -6.07
N LYS A 18 -15.42 -3.54 -7.08
CA LYS A 18 -14.99 -3.95 -8.43
C LYS A 18 -14.04 -2.94 -9.10
N ARG A 19 -13.97 -1.71 -8.58
CA ARG A 19 -13.08 -0.63 -9.07
C ARG A 19 -11.87 -0.40 -8.17
N ALA A 20 -11.68 -1.17 -7.10
CA ALA A 20 -10.49 -1.09 -6.28
C ALA A 20 -9.26 -1.47 -7.13
N ARG A 21 -8.21 -0.65 -7.05
CA ARG A 21 -6.95 -0.85 -7.75
C ARG A 21 -5.85 -1.02 -6.72
N TYR A 22 -4.92 -1.92 -6.98
CA TYR A 22 -3.68 -2.00 -6.20
C TYR A 22 -2.82 -0.77 -6.43
N ASP A 23 -2.04 -0.38 -5.41
CA ASP A 23 -1.16 0.80 -5.46
C ASP A 23 -0.17 0.72 -6.64
N HIS A 24 0.36 -0.48 -6.93
CA HIS A 24 1.27 -0.73 -8.06
C HIS A 24 0.63 -0.61 -9.45
N ASN A 25 -0.69 -0.47 -9.53
CA ASN A 25 -1.40 -0.18 -10.77
C ASN A 25 -1.78 1.30 -10.90
N LEU A 26 -1.42 2.15 -9.94
CA LEU A 26 -1.66 3.60 -9.99
C LEU A 26 -0.49 4.33 -10.67
N SER A 27 -0.73 5.58 -11.09
CA SER A 27 0.38 6.52 -11.27
C SER A 27 0.90 6.99 -9.91
N PHE A 28 2.15 7.44 -9.83
CA PHE A 28 2.69 7.93 -8.57
C PHE A 28 1.92 9.16 -8.06
N ASN A 29 1.46 10.02 -8.97
CA ASN A 29 0.60 11.16 -8.63
C ASN A 29 -0.76 10.72 -8.08
N ASP A 30 -1.41 9.72 -8.68
CA ASP A 30 -2.67 9.17 -8.14
C ASP A 30 -2.46 8.57 -6.75
N PHE A 31 -1.33 7.90 -6.52
CA PHE A 31 -0.96 7.35 -5.21
C PHE A 31 -0.80 8.46 -4.15
N LEU A 32 -0.08 9.54 -4.46
CA LEU A 32 0.06 10.69 -3.56
C LEU A 32 -1.26 11.45 -3.34
N PHE A 33 -2.11 11.51 -4.35
CA PHE A 33 -3.45 12.06 -4.20
C PHE A 33 -4.31 11.19 -3.29
N ALA A 34 -4.31 9.87 -3.50
CA ALA A 34 -5.06 8.89 -2.71
C ALA A 34 -4.62 8.86 -1.24
N ARG A 35 -3.34 9.12 -0.95
CA ARG A 35 -2.81 9.27 0.43
C ARG A 35 -3.66 10.23 1.25
N ASN A 36 -3.98 11.40 0.72
CA ASN A 36 -4.70 12.44 1.48
C ASN A 36 -6.07 11.94 1.93
N GLY A 37 -6.78 11.23 1.04
CA GLY A 37 -8.03 10.57 1.36
C GLY A 37 -7.85 9.47 2.41
N PHE A 38 -6.84 8.62 2.26
CA PHE A 38 -6.56 7.54 3.20
C PHE A 38 -6.27 8.06 4.61
N LEU A 39 -5.35 9.02 4.76
CA LEU A 39 -4.96 9.61 6.05
C LEU A 39 -6.16 10.24 6.76
N LEU A 40 -6.98 11.00 6.02
CA LEU A 40 -8.21 11.58 6.56
C LEU A 40 -9.18 10.51 7.10
N HIS A 41 -9.30 9.38 6.41
CA HIS A 41 -10.22 8.32 6.85
C HIS A 41 -9.70 7.58 8.08
N ILE A 42 -8.41 7.22 8.15
CA ILE A 42 -7.87 6.52 9.32
C ILE A 42 -7.96 7.39 10.59
N GLU A 43 -7.80 8.71 10.46
CA GLU A 43 -8.01 9.66 11.55
C GLU A 43 -9.48 9.73 11.99
N ARG A 44 -10.41 9.83 11.03
CA ARG A 44 -11.87 9.84 11.32
C ARG A 44 -12.35 8.56 11.97
N GLU A 45 -11.80 7.42 11.56
CA GLU A 45 -12.06 6.10 12.14
C GLU A 45 -11.32 5.87 13.47
N LYS A 46 -10.66 6.91 14.01
CA LYS A 46 -9.99 6.90 15.32
C LYS A 46 -8.96 5.79 15.46
N TRP A 47 -8.22 5.52 14.39
CA TRP A 47 -7.02 4.69 14.48
C TRP A 47 -6.06 5.31 15.50
N SER A 48 -5.22 4.49 16.13
CA SER A 48 -4.33 5.00 17.17
C SER A 48 -3.37 6.05 16.59
N PRO A 49 -3.02 7.12 17.34
CA PRO A 49 -2.12 8.16 16.84
C PRO A 49 -0.79 7.60 16.32
N LYS A 50 -0.24 6.59 17.00
CA LYS A 50 0.97 5.88 16.58
C LYS A 50 0.83 5.26 15.18
N VAL A 51 -0.33 4.68 14.87
CA VAL A 51 -0.57 4.09 13.55
C VAL A 51 -0.72 5.18 12.50
N VAL A 52 -1.49 6.23 12.78
CA VAL A 52 -1.65 7.38 11.86
C VAL A 52 -0.27 8.00 11.54
N ASP A 53 0.55 8.25 12.56
CA ASP A 53 1.90 8.78 12.40
C ASP A 53 2.79 7.85 11.57
N SER A 54 2.71 6.53 11.80
CA SER A 54 3.48 5.57 11.01
C SER A 54 3.11 5.57 9.53
N PHE A 55 1.82 5.74 9.20
CA PHE A 55 1.39 5.89 7.81
C PHE A 55 1.83 7.22 7.21
N ASN A 56 1.73 8.33 7.96
CA ASN A 56 2.26 9.63 7.53
C ASN A 56 3.74 9.54 7.13
N TRP A 57 4.56 8.98 8.02
CA TRP A 57 5.98 8.78 7.74
C TRP A 57 6.24 7.79 6.61
N PHE A 58 5.48 6.71 6.52
CA PHE A 58 5.58 5.76 5.40
C PHE A 58 5.38 6.47 4.05
N PHE A 59 4.31 7.24 3.90
CA PHE A 59 4.06 7.95 2.64
C PHE A 59 5.13 9.00 2.35
N PHE A 60 5.58 9.74 3.37
CA PHE A 60 6.66 10.71 3.23
C PHE A 60 7.98 10.04 2.77
N ASN A 61 8.32 8.90 3.38
CA ASN A 61 9.53 8.16 3.04
C ASN A 61 9.47 7.58 1.62
N ILE A 62 8.29 7.13 1.17
CA ILE A 62 8.09 6.71 -0.22
C ILE A 62 8.19 7.90 -1.20
N GLU A 63 7.57 9.03 -0.86
CA GLU A 63 7.56 10.23 -1.70
C GLU A 63 8.96 10.83 -1.89
N THR A 64 9.83 10.73 -0.88
CA THR A 64 11.17 11.33 -0.85
C THR A 64 12.30 10.33 -1.09
N HIS A 65 11.97 9.07 -1.37
CA HIS A 65 12.95 8.00 -1.55
C HIS A 65 13.89 8.25 -2.74
N VAL A 66 15.15 7.79 -2.65
CA VAL A 66 16.16 7.94 -3.73
C VAL A 66 15.72 7.32 -5.06
N PHE A 67 14.88 6.27 -5.02
CA PHE A 67 14.29 5.68 -6.23
C PHE A 67 13.47 6.67 -7.04
N ARG A 68 12.91 7.75 -6.45
CA ARG A 68 12.23 8.80 -7.21
C ARG A 68 13.11 9.48 -8.24
N GLN A 69 14.42 9.49 -8.05
CA GLN A 69 15.38 10.07 -8.99
C GLN A 69 15.58 9.21 -10.25
N GLN A 70 15.05 7.98 -10.27
CA GLN A 70 15.15 7.05 -11.40
C GLN A 70 13.94 7.14 -12.36
N GLY A 71 13.10 8.17 -12.21
CA GLY A 71 11.91 8.36 -13.05
C GLY A 71 10.91 7.20 -12.91
N ASP A 72 10.21 6.89 -14.01
CA ASP A 72 9.12 5.92 -14.05
C ASP A 72 9.49 4.53 -13.50
N GLN A 73 10.74 4.09 -13.70
CA GLN A 73 11.21 2.81 -13.19
C GLN A 73 11.25 2.80 -11.66
N GLY A 74 11.82 3.84 -11.05
CA GLY A 74 11.88 3.94 -9.59
C GLY A 74 10.52 4.17 -8.97
N GLU A 75 9.64 4.93 -9.62
CA GLU A 75 8.25 5.08 -9.19
C GLU A 75 7.51 3.74 -9.20
N ARG A 76 7.67 2.93 -10.26
CA ARG A 76 7.10 1.59 -10.34
C ARG A 76 7.59 0.69 -9.21
N VAL A 77 8.90 0.70 -8.91
CA VAL A 77 9.47 -0.06 -7.77
C VAL A 77 8.83 0.35 -6.45
N LEU A 78 8.74 1.66 -6.19
CA LEU A 78 8.17 2.21 -4.96
C LEU A 78 6.69 1.86 -4.80
N LEU A 79 5.91 1.90 -5.88
CA LEU A 79 4.48 1.54 -5.85
C LEU A 79 4.27 0.03 -5.64
N HIS A 80 5.13 -0.82 -6.22
CA HIS A 80 5.13 -2.25 -5.92
C HIS A 80 5.46 -2.54 -4.45
N TYR A 81 6.48 -1.88 -3.92
CA TYR A 81 6.82 -1.97 -2.50
C TYR A 81 5.66 -1.51 -1.62
N ALA A 82 5.08 -0.34 -1.90
CA ALA A 82 3.99 0.21 -1.12
C ALA A 82 2.76 -0.70 -1.14
N SER A 83 2.41 -1.22 -2.31
CA SER A 83 1.30 -2.17 -2.46
C SER A 83 1.50 -3.43 -1.63
N TRP A 84 2.71 -3.99 -1.60
CA TRP A 84 2.99 -5.21 -0.86
C TRP A 84 3.00 -4.95 0.64
N VAL A 85 3.79 -3.97 1.09
CA VAL A 85 3.97 -3.69 2.52
C VAL A 85 2.67 -3.28 3.19
N ARG A 86 1.80 -2.53 2.49
CA ARG A 86 0.48 -2.19 3.04
C ARG A 86 -0.43 -3.40 3.16
N ALA A 87 -0.45 -4.28 2.17
CA ALA A 87 -1.23 -5.52 2.24
C ALA A 87 -0.74 -6.39 3.42
N ASP A 88 0.58 -6.60 3.51
CA ASP A 88 1.21 -7.37 4.58
C ASP A 88 0.90 -6.78 5.97
N TRP A 89 0.97 -5.46 6.12
CA TRP A 89 0.61 -4.79 7.36
C TRP A 89 -0.86 -4.98 7.75
N HIS A 90 -1.77 -4.96 6.78
CA HIS A 90 -3.20 -5.18 7.01
C HIS A 90 -3.51 -6.64 7.38
N ASP A 91 -2.83 -7.59 6.75
CA ASP A 91 -2.96 -9.03 6.98
C ASP A 91 -2.27 -9.48 8.29
N THR A 92 -1.27 -8.72 8.75
CA THR A 92 -0.58 -8.97 10.02
C THR A 92 -1.53 -8.76 11.20
N PRO A 93 -1.58 -9.71 12.16
CA PRO A 93 -2.36 -9.57 13.39
C PRO A 93 -2.02 -8.29 14.15
N ALA A 94 -3.00 -7.65 14.77
CA ALA A 94 -2.82 -6.33 15.40
C ALA A 94 -1.67 -6.27 16.43
N ALA A 95 -1.40 -7.38 17.14
CA ALA A 95 -0.32 -7.48 18.11
C ALA A 95 1.09 -7.56 17.49
N GLU A 96 1.19 -7.96 16.22
CA GLU A 96 2.43 -8.20 15.49
C GLU A 96 2.71 -7.14 14.42
N ARG A 97 1.78 -6.19 14.23
CA ARG A 97 1.94 -5.13 13.24
C ARG A 97 3.22 -4.34 13.46
N PHE A 98 4.07 -4.38 12.45
CA PHE A 98 5.32 -3.66 12.42
C PHE A 98 5.09 -2.15 12.17
N ASN A 99 6.13 -1.36 12.41
CA ASN A 99 6.12 0.05 12.05
C ASN A 99 6.28 0.21 10.54
N ILE A 100 5.18 0.52 9.85
CA ILE A 100 5.17 0.64 8.39
C ILE A 100 6.06 1.77 7.87
N ALA A 101 6.40 2.76 8.71
CA ALA A 101 7.27 3.87 8.33
C ALA A 101 8.69 3.44 7.93
N THR A 102 9.18 2.33 8.47
CA THR A 102 10.54 1.84 8.20
C THR A 102 10.58 1.14 6.85
N ILE A 103 11.32 1.72 5.90
CA ILE A 103 11.52 1.10 4.59
C ILE A 103 12.43 -0.11 4.72
N ASN A 104 11.92 -1.27 4.33
CA ASN A 104 12.69 -2.50 4.20
C ASN A 104 13.46 -2.46 2.87
N GLU A 105 14.68 -1.92 2.93
CA GLU A 105 15.55 -1.78 1.77
C GLU A 105 15.87 -3.12 1.10
N THR A 106 15.94 -4.21 1.86
CA THR A 106 16.17 -5.56 1.29
C THR A 106 15.01 -5.97 0.39
N LEU A 107 13.77 -5.79 0.86
CA LEU A 107 12.57 -6.07 0.08
C LEU A 107 12.46 -5.13 -1.14
N LEU A 108 12.73 -3.84 -0.94
CA LEU A 108 12.68 -2.84 -2.01
C LEU A 108 13.67 -3.16 -3.14
N ASN A 109 14.90 -3.52 -2.79
CA ASN A 109 15.93 -3.90 -3.77
C ASN A 109 15.59 -5.23 -4.47
N TYR A 110 15.01 -6.19 -3.76
CA TYR A 110 14.51 -7.43 -4.37
C TYR A 110 13.43 -7.13 -5.43
N ILE A 111 12.46 -6.26 -5.11
CA ILE A 111 11.43 -5.83 -6.05
C ILE A 111 12.06 -5.16 -7.28
N ALA A 112 13.05 -4.28 -7.08
CA ALA A 112 13.76 -3.63 -8.19
C ALA A 112 14.42 -4.63 -9.14
N GLN A 113 15.13 -5.63 -8.59
CA GLN A 113 15.78 -6.68 -9.38
C GLN A 113 14.77 -7.55 -10.14
N GLU A 114 13.67 -7.90 -9.49
CA GLU A 114 12.62 -8.74 -10.08
C GLU A 114 11.91 -8.02 -11.24
N LEU A 115 11.61 -6.73 -11.08
CA LEU A 115 11.01 -5.94 -12.15
C LEU A 115 11.96 -5.75 -13.34
N ASN A 116 13.24 -5.50 -13.08
CA ASN A 116 14.25 -5.40 -14.13
C ASN A 116 14.38 -6.71 -14.92
N SER A 117 14.40 -7.86 -14.23
CA SER A 117 14.50 -9.18 -14.86
C SER A 117 13.30 -9.47 -15.78
N ARG A 118 12.09 -9.09 -15.36
CA ARG A 118 10.86 -9.26 -16.17
C ARG A 118 10.85 -8.37 -17.41
N ASP A 119 11.39 -7.16 -17.30
CA ASP A 119 11.44 -6.22 -18.43
C ASP A 119 12.48 -6.70 -19.47
N ILE A 120 13.60 -7.29 -19.04
CA ILE A 120 14.58 -7.95 -19.95
C ILE A 120 13.94 -9.13 -20.69
N GLY A 121 13.22 -10.01 -19.98
CA GLY A 121 12.54 -11.15 -20.62
C GLY A 121 11.53 -10.73 -21.69
N LYS A 122 10.76 -9.66 -21.45
CA LYS A 122 9.81 -9.10 -22.44
C LYS A 122 10.48 -8.46 -23.66
N GLY A 123 11.75 -8.04 -23.54
CA GLY A 123 12.52 -7.46 -24.63
C GLY A 123 13.13 -8.51 -25.58
N ILE A 124 13.30 -9.75 -25.11
CA ILE A 124 13.85 -10.86 -25.90
C ILE A 124 12.77 -11.54 -26.75
N ASP A 125 11.51 -11.50 -26.32
CA ASP A 125 10.35 -12.07 -27.03
C ASP A 125 9.75 -11.14 -28.11
N ARG A 126 10.48 -10.10 -28.55
CA ARG A 126 10.03 -9.11 -29.56
C ARG A 126 10.84 -9.14 -30.85
#